data_AF-A0A1P8AY32-F1
#
_entry.id   AF-A0A1P8AY32-F1
#
_cell.length_a   1.000
_cell.length_b   1.000
_cell.length_c   1.000
_cell.angle_alpha   90.00
_cell.angle_beta   90.00
_cell.angle_gamma   90.00
#
_symmetry.space_group_name_H-M   'P 1'
#
loop_
_entity.id
_entity.type
_entity.pdbx_description
1 polymer ?
#
loop_
_entity_poly.entity_id
_entity_poly.type
_entity_poly.pdbx_seq_one_letter_code
_entity_poly.pdbx_strand_id
1 'polypeptide(L)'
;MVLVSLLQSPAQRFDLFNWVTEIKLWERRFEGVEYNWVPRTANKAADQLARNQRLSTIDFFYHHLIPPCIATALYVDSVNQ
;
A
#
# COMPACT_ATOMS: atom_id res chain seq x y z
N MET A 1 -8.35 6.05 6.76
CA MET A 1 -9.28 7.18 6.82
C MET A 1 -8.55 8.50 6.62
N VAL A 2 -7.73 8.96 7.58
CA VAL A 2 -7.09 10.29 7.55
C VAL A 2 -6.24 10.55 6.29
N LEU A 3 -5.39 9.59 5.88
CA LEU A 3 -4.55 9.79 4.68
C LEU A 3 -5.38 9.93 3.41
N VAL A 4 -6.35 9.03 3.19
CA VAL A 4 -7.24 9.08 2.00
C VAL A 4 -8.00 10.41 1.97
N SER A 5 -8.53 10.87 3.10
CA SER A 5 -9.22 12.17 3.16
C SER A 5 -8.29 13.35 2.87
N LEU A 6 -7.00 13.27 3.23
CA LEU A 6 -6.02 14.32 2.90
C LEU A 6 -5.65 14.32 1.41
N LEU A 7 -5.58 13.15 0.77
CA LEU A 7 -5.28 13.04 -0.66
C LEU A 7 -6.41 13.58 -1.55
N GLN A 8 -7.62 13.60 -1.02
CA GLN A 8 -8.84 14.10 -1.68
C GLN A 8 -9.22 15.53 -1.28
N SER A 9 -8.51 16.13 -0.32
CA SER A 9 -8.81 17.46 0.22
C SER A 9 -7.66 18.42 -0.04
N PRO A 10 -7.92 19.73 -0.20
CA PRO A 10 -6.86 20.75 -0.18
C PRO A 10 -6.22 20.93 1.22
N ALA A 11 -6.78 20.32 2.27
CA ALA A 11 -6.27 20.45 3.62
C ALA A 11 -4.88 19.80 3.77
N GLN A 12 -3.94 20.55 4.34
CA GLN A 12 -2.58 20.08 4.59
C GLN A 12 -2.37 19.81 6.09
N ARG A 13 -1.78 18.66 6.39
CA ARG A 13 -1.28 18.32 7.72
C ARG A 13 0.24 18.27 7.66
N PHE A 14 0.89 19.11 8.47
CA PHE A 14 2.35 19.29 8.42
C PHE A 14 3.12 17.98 8.63
N ASP A 15 2.65 17.11 9.54
CA ASP A 15 3.25 15.82 9.84
C ASP A 15 3.20 14.81 8.66
N LEU A 16 2.33 15.06 7.68
CA LEU A 16 2.14 14.21 6.50
C LEU A 16 2.46 14.92 5.18
N PHE A 17 2.89 16.18 5.24
CA PHE A 17 3.04 17.04 4.06
C PHE A 17 3.94 16.41 3.00
N ASN A 18 5.14 15.99 3.41
CA ASN A 18 6.12 15.37 2.50
C ASN A 18 5.56 14.12 1.81
N TRP A 19 4.91 13.23 2.58
CA TRP A 19 4.30 12.01 2.04
C TRP A 19 3.17 12.31 1.06
N VAL A 20 2.30 13.28 1.37
CA VAL A 20 1.21 13.69 0.47
C VAL A 20 1.77 14.28 -0.83
N THR A 21 2.78 15.14 -0.74
CA THR A 21 3.44 15.72 -1.92
C THR A 21 4.06 14.63 -2.79
N GLU A 22 4.74 13.66 -2.19
CA GLU A 22 5.35 12.55 -2.93
C GLU A 22 4.29 11.69 -3.63
N ILE A 23 3.21 11.34 -2.93
CA ILE A 23 2.08 10.60 -3.52
C ILE A 23 1.49 11.37 -4.73
N LYS A 24 1.27 12.69 -4.57
CA LYS A 24 0.75 13.55 -5.65
C LYS A 24 1.73 13.67 -6.83
N LEU A 25 3.03 13.60 -6.60
CA LEU A 25 4.04 13.59 -7.67
C LEU A 25 3.95 12.29 -8.48
N TRP A 26 3.79 11.15 -7.81
CA TRP A 26 3.62 9.85 -8.46
C TRP A 26 2.28 9.75 -9.21
N GLU A 27 1.20 10.30 -8.64
CA GLU A 27 -0.13 10.33 -9.25
C GLU A 27 -0.10 10.86 -10.69
N ARG A 28 0.68 11.93 -10.94
CA ARG A 28 0.81 12.58 -12.25
C ARG A 28 1.41 11.70 -13.35
N ARG A 29 1.95 10.53 -13.00
CA ARG A 29 2.53 9.59 -13.97
C ARG A 29 1.51 8.59 -14.53
N PHE A 30 0.30 8.56 -13.98
CA PHE A 30 -0.77 7.66 -14.40
C PHE A 30 -1.89 8.47 -15.07
N GLU A 31 -2.65 7.83 -15.97
CA GLU A 31 -3.78 8.48 -16.66
C GLU A 31 -4.95 8.77 -15.71
N GLY A 32 -5.13 7.96 -14.67
CA GLY A 32 -6.13 8.15 -13.64
C GLY A 32 -5.78 7.37 -12.37
N VAL A 33 -6.06 7.96 -11.22
CA VAL A 33 -5.80 7.37 -9.90
C VAL A 33 -6.97 7.68 -8.97
N GLU A 34 -7.42 6.66 -8.24
CA GLU A 34 -8.42 6.79 -7.19
C GLU A 34 -7.87 6.29 -5.85
N TYR A 35 -8.23 6.99 -4.78
CA TYR A 35 -7.86 6.61 -3.42
C TYR A 35 -9.09 6.17 -2.64
N ASN A 36 -9.16 4.89 -2.29
CA ASN A 36 -10.27 4.31 -1.56
C ASN A 36 -9.79 3.74 -0.22
N TRP A 37 -10.51 4.05 0.85
CA TRP A 37 -10.27 3.40 2.13
C TRP A 37 -11.05 2.09 2.20
N VAL A 38 -10.37 1.01 2.56
CA VAL A 38 -10.97 -0.31 2.76
C VAL A 38 -10.69 -0.82 4.18
N PRO A 39 -11.58 -1.65 4.75
CA PRO A 39 -11.32 -2.29 6.03
C PRO A 39 -10.14 -3.27 5.92
N ARG A 40 -9.45 -3.54 7.05
CA ARG A 40 -8.30 -4.45 7.09
C ARG A 40 -8.59 -5.85 6.57
N THR A 41 -9.82 -6.32 6.74
CA THR A 41 -10.29 -7.60 6.21
C THR A 41 -10.24 -7.68 4.68
N ALA A 42 -10.25 -6.54 3.98
CA ALA A 42 -10.16 -6.42 2.53
C ALA A 42 -8.79 -5.93 2.05
N ASN A 43 -7.77 -5.85 2.92
CA ASN A 43 -6.41 -5.42 2.56
C ASN A 43 -5.34 -6.36 3.15
N LYS A 44 -5.67 -7.66 3.22
CA LYS A 44 -4.86 -8.66 3.95
C LYS A 44 -3.44 -8.78 3.42
N ALA A 45 -3.26 -8.75 2.10
CA ALA A 45 -1.94 -8.89 1.48
C ALA A 45 -1.01 -7.74 1.87
N ALA A 46 -1.46 -6.49 1.78
CA ALA A 46 -0.67 -5.33 2.18
C ALA A 46 -0.41 -5.31 3.70
N ASP A 47 -1.40 -5.67 4.52
CA ASP A 47 -1.25 -5.78 5.98
C ASP A 47 -0.21 -6.87 6.35
N GLN A 48 -0.19 -8.01 5.64
CA GLN A 48 0.83 -9.04 5.83
C GLN A 48 2.21 -8.57 5.40
N LEU A 49 2.32 -7.87 4.27
CA LEU A 49 3.59 -7.33 3.79
C LEU A 49 4.19 -6.36 4.82
N ALA A 50 3.39 -5.42 5.32
CA ALA A 50 3.82 -4.42 6.29
C ALA A 50 4.27 -5.04 7.63
N ARG A 51 3.63 -6.13 8.08
CA ARG A 51 4.03 -6.84 9.32
C ARG A 51 5.33 -7.59 9.15
N ASN A 52 5.56 -8.18 7.98
CA ASN A 52 6.73 -9.03 7.71
C ASN A 52 7.97 -8.26 7.27
N GLN A 53 7.85 -6.97 6.93
CA GLN A 53 9.00 -6.09 6.62
C GLN A 53 10.06 -6.04 7.74
N ARG A 54 9.70 -6.36 8.98
CA ARG A 54 10.63 -6.33 10.12
C ARG A 54 11.78 -7.35 10.05
N LEU A 55 11.72 -8.34 9.17
CA LEU A 55 12.73 -9.41 9.11
C LEU A 55 13.92 -9.12 8.17
N SER A 56 13.94 -8.01 7.43
CA SER A 56 14.89 -7.81 6.31
C SER A 56 16.03 -6.81 6.55
N THR A 57 16.79 -6.96 7.64
CA THR A 57 18.15 -6.37 7.71
C THR A 57 19.20 -7.22 6.98
N ILE A 58 18.75 -8.26 6.27
CA ILE A 58 19.61 -9.19 5.54
C ILE A 58 19.26 -9.01 4.06
N ASP A 59 20.26 -8.80 3.22
CA ASP A 59 20.11 -8.70 1.77
C ASP A 59 19.40 -9.96 1.24
N PHE A 60 18.12 -9.84 0.90
CA PHE A 60 17.35 -10.93 0.32
C PHE A 60 17.27 -10.74 -1.20
N PHE A 61 17.93 -11.62 -1.94
CA PHE A 61 17.68 -11.81 -3.36
C PHE A 61 16.35 -12.55 -3.53
N TYR A 62 15.29 -11.83 -3.88
CA TYR A 62 14.01 -12.45 -4.23
C TYR A 62 14.09 -13.05 -5.63
N HIS A 63 14.14 -14.38 -5.73
CA HIS A 63 14.00 -15.11 -7.00
C HIS A 63 12.53 -15.32 -7.41
N HIS A 64 11.59 -14.94 -6.56
CA HIS A 64 10.16 -15.12 -6.78
C HIS A 64 9.51 -13.78 -7.12
N LEU A 65 8.65 -13.76 -8.15
CA LEU A 65 7.87 -12.58 -8.55
C LEU A 65 7.01 -12.01 -7.41
N ILE A 66 6.66 -12.85 -6.43
CA ILE A 66 5.79 -12.52 -5.31
C ILE A 66 6.48 -12.90 -4.00
N PRO A 67 6.55 -12.01 -3.00
CA PRO A 67 7.04 -12.36 -1.66
C PRO A 67 6.24 -13.52 -1.04
N PRO A 68 6.89 -14.57 -0.51
CA PRO A 68 6.19 -15.73 0.06
C PRO A 68 5.19 -15.38 1.16
N CYS A 69 5.47 -14.31 1.91
CA CYS A 69 4.64 -13.87 3.04
C CYS A 69 3.26 -13.32 2.64
N ILE A 70 3.02 -12.99 1.37
CA ILE A 70 1.72 -12.53 0.87
C ILE A 70 1.07 -13.53 -0.11
N ALA A 71 1.77 -14.59 -0.52
CA ALA A 71 1.30 -15.53 -1.54
C ALA A 71 -0.06 -16.13 -1.19
N THR A 72 -0.25 -16.54 0.07
CA THR A 72 -1.53 -17.11 0.54
C THR A 72 -2.65 -16.07 0.52
N ALA A 73 -2.40 -14.82 0.92
CA ALA A 73 -3.43 -13.78 0.88
C ALA A 73 -3.86 -13.47 -0.56
N LEU A 74 -2.92 -13.40 -1.49
CA LEU A 74 -3.23 -13.19 -2.91
C LEU A 74 -4.03 -14.35 -3.51
N TYR A 75 -3.66 -15.60 -3.16
CA TYR A 75 -4.42 -16.77 -3.60
C TYR A 75 -5.87 -16.73 -3.09
N VAL A 76 -6.06 -16.44 -1.80
CA VAL A 76 -7.41 -16.35 -1.20
C VAL A 76 -8.22 -15.23 -1.86
N ASP A 77 -7.63 -14.07 -2.15
CA ASP A 77 -8.33 -12.98 -2.83
C ASP A 77 -8.73 -13.37 -4.25
N SER A 78 -7.88 -14.09 -5.01
CA SER A 78 -8.22 -14.54 -6.37
C SER A 78 -9.37 -15.55 -6.43
N VAL A 79 -9.60 -16.31 -5.36
CA VAL A 79 -10.67 -17.31 -5.29
C VAL A 79 -12.01 -16.69 -4.86
N ASN A 80 -11.98 -15.54 -4.17
CA ASN A 80 -13.17 -14.88 -3.62
C ASN A 80 -13.65 -13.67 -4.47
N GLN A 81 -13.11 -13.46 -5.67
CA GLN A 81 -13.58 -12.47 -6.63
C GLN A 81 -14.82 -12.94 -7.38
#